data_AF-A0A7W4H1T4-F1
#
_entry.id   AF-A0A7W4H1T4-F1
#
_cell.length_a   1.000
_cell.length_b   1.000
_cell.length_c   1.000
_cell.angle_alpha   90.00
_cell.angle_beta   90.00
_cell.angle_gamma   90.00
#
_symmetry.space_group_name_H-M   'P 1'
#
loop_
_entity.id
_entity.type
_entity.pdbx_description
1 polymer ?
#
loop_
_entity_poly.entity_id
_entity_poly.type
_entity_poly.pdbx_seq_one_letter_code
_entity_poly.pdbx_strand_id
1 'polypeptide(L)'
;MDITYCRYHPAQPATWQCVPCERDFGDCCIPLNADAPEQEPVCPLCRQRLTFLGAANTAQPFWERIPQFFLYGLQQGPLLFAVALALASMFMPGWKLLWLALFCVACKYLQTVIETASQGDREAPALRTAFDIEGFGLFWRLLVIFFIAFGAQWLAADFDSEALFWAVSLGVQLVIPACIIRLALDKTLGAALNPDEIGQVIKAMGWRYLILWVFLFILWQSPDWVTYMLSNGLPRVVLMPIATLLFGYFSVVMCAMMGYAVFQYQGALGFAVAEEGSSAGFPVEEYQRRRALAEAEIRLKEGQSGPALEILTQALERLPNDLKLNERFHQLLYGLNATERCLRHLAHYLPLAARLNPPLAATALLNARRLQADYLPDDAQVCERVAQALIERHKIREGLSLLRNLHQRFPEYPFIARAYLLAARGFAEGLGQLEPAQKLLGFIRARYPQSPLLAEVAVLETTIQRLAERS
;
A
#
# COMPACT_ATOMS: atom_id res chain seq x y z
N MET A 1 13.52 -4.82 13.57
CA MET A 1 12.32 -5.67 13.57
C MET A 1 12.53 -6.58 12.39
N ASP A 2 12.42 -7.89 12.55
CA ASP A 2 12.27 -8.72 11.37
C ASP A 2 10.89 -8.37 10.83
N ILE A 3 10.85 -7.74 9.66
CA ILE A 3 9.60 -7.35 9.02
C ILE A 3 8.83 -8.65 8.81
N THR A 4 7.65 -8.76 9.41
CA THR A 4 6.78 -9.90 9.12
C THR A 4 6.25 -9.70 7.72
N TYR A 5 6.55 -10.63 6.83
CA TYR A 5 6.08 -10.59 5.45
C TYR A 5 4.77 -11.35 5.30
N CYS A 6 4.00 -10.97 4.28
CA CYS A 6 2.82 -11.72 3.91
C CYS A 6 3.21 -13.16 3.56
N ARG A 7 2.55 -14.14 4.18
CA ARG A 7 2.82 -15.57 3.97
C ARG A 7 2.68 -16.00 2.51
N TYR A 8 1.78 -15.35 1.76
CA TYR A 8 1.51 -15.68 0.36
C TYR A 8 2.29 -14.81 -0.62
N HIS A 9 2.73 -13.63 -0.22
CA HIS A 9 3.49 -12.69 -1.05
C HIS A 9 4.69 -12.16 -0.26
N PRO A 10 5.83 -12.89 -0.22
CA PRO A 10 6.98 -12.56 0.61
C PRO A 10 7.63 -11.19 0.31
N ALA A 11 7.33 -10.61 -0.85
CA ALA A 11 7.82 -9.28 -1.21
C ALA A 11 7.05 -8.14 -0.52
N GLN A 12 5.92 -8.43 0.14
CA GLN A 12 5.08 -7.43 0.79
C GLN A 12 5.05 -7.62 2.31
N PRO A 13 5.09 -6.53 3.09
CA PRO A 13 4.93 -6.61 4.53
C PRO A 13 3.51 -7.07 4.90
N ALA A 14 3.39 -7.77 6.02
CA ALA A 14 2.10 -8.15 6.60
C ALA A 14 1.50 -6.98 7.38
N THR A 15 0.25 -6.66 7.07
CA THR A 15 -0.55 -5.61 7.72
C THR A 15 -1.67 -6.23 8.59
N TRP A 16 -2.04 -7.47 8.32
CA TRP A 16 -3.12 -8.18 8.97
C TRP A 16 -2.65 -9.53 9.51
N GLN A 17 -3.19 -9.95 10.65
CA GLN A 17 -2.97 -11.28 11.21
C GLN A 17 -4.30 -11.97 11.50
N CYS A 18 -4.36 -13.25 11.20
CA CYS A 18 -5.44 -14.11 11.66
C CYS A 18 -4.94 -14.94 12.84
N VAL A 19 -5.38 -14.60 14.07
CA VAL A 19 -4.99 -15.31 15.29
C VAL A 19 -5.34 -16.80 15.21
N PRO A 20 -6.57 -17.20 14.80
CA PRO A 20 -6.93 -18.62 14.84
C PRO A 20 -6.28 -19.47 13.74
N CYS A 21 -5.82 -18.86 12.65
CA CYS A 21 -5.07 -19.55 11.61
C CYS A 21 -3.55 -19.42 11.74
N GLU A 22 -3.06 -18.57 12.66
CA GLU A 22 -1.65 -18.19 12.81
C GLU A 22 -1.02 -17.78 11.47
N ARG A 23 -1.68 -16.88 10.75
CA ARG A 23 -1.27 -16.45 9.40
C ARG A 23 -1.28 -14.94 9.25
N ASP A 24 -0.22 -14.45 8.60
CA ASP A 24 -0.01 -13.03 8.34
C ASP A 24 -0.27 -12.71 6.86
N PHE A 25 -1.05 -11.67 6.62
CA PHE A 25 -1.52 -11.20 5.33
C PHE A 25 -1.08 -9.75 5.10
N GLY A 26 -0.68 -9.42 3.88
CA GLY A 26 -0.48 -8.03 3.45
C GLY A 26 -1.73 -7.47 2.78
N ASP A 27 -1.67 -6.19 2.40
CA ASP A 27 -2.77 -5.49 1.72
C ASP A 27 -3.06 -6.08 0.31
N CYS A 28 -2.11 -6.79 -0.30
CA CYS A 28 -2.37 -7.56 -1.52
C CYS A 28 -3.38 -8.69 -1.32
N CYS A 29 -3.39 -9.30 -0.13
CA CYS A 29 -4.27 -10.42 0.20
C CYS A 29 -5.62 -9.93 0.72
N ILE A 30 -5.62 -8.79 1.41
CA ILE A 30 -6.79 -8.20 2.07
C ILE A 30 -6.98 -6.78 1.51
N PRO A 31 -7.52 -6.65 0.28
CA PRO A 31 -7.89 -5.34 -0.23
C PRO A 31 -9.04 -4.76 0.60
N LEU A 32 -9.05 -3.45 0.82
CA LEU A 32 -10.14 -2.75 1.51
C LEU A 32 -11.11 -2.10 0.51
N ASN A 33 -12.36 -1.91 0.93
CA ASN A 33 -13.41 -1.28 0.15
C ASN A 33 -13.52 0.21 0.50
N ALA A 34 -13.30 1.10 -0.46
CA ALA A 34 -13.43 2.54 -0.24
C ALA A 34 -14.87 2.98 0.02
N ASP A 35 -15.84 2.32 -0.63
CA ASP A 35 -17.25 2.73 -0.58
C ASP A 35 -17.97 2.16 0.66
N ALA A 36 -17.32 1.28 1.43
CA ALA A 36 -17.81 0.73 2.68
C ALA A 36 -16.64 0.53 3.67
N PRO A 37 -16.08 1.62 4.22
CA PRO A 37 -14.93 1.55 5.13
C PRO A 37 -15.26 0.84 6.45
N GLU A 38 -16.55 0.81 6.85
CA GLU A 38 -17.02 0.07 8.03
C GLU A 38 -16.92 -1.46 7.87
N GLN A 39 -16.70 -1.97 6.65
CA GLN A 39 -16.59 -3.40 6.42
C GLN A 39 -15.30 -3.95 7.02
N GLU A 40 -15.43 -4.63 8.17
CA GLU A 40 -14.29 -5.24 8.84
C GLU A 40 -13.64 -6.33 7.97
N PRO A 41 -12.30 -6.33 7.83
CA PRO A 41 -11.59 -7.31 7.03
C PRO A 41 -11.62 -8.69 7.70
N VAL A 42 -11.95 -9.69 6.89
CA VAL A 42 -12.10 -11.08 7.33
C VAL A 42 -11.05 -11.97 6.69
N CYS A 43 -10.65 -13.01 7.42
CA CYS A 43 -9.72 -14.01 6.93
C CYS A 43 -10.31 -14.76 5.72
N PRO A 44 -9.56 -14.92 4.62
CA PRO A 44 -10.02 -15.63 3.42
C PRO A 44 -10.25 -17.14 3.65
N LEU A 45 -9.79 -17.67 4.79
CA LEU A 45 -9.81 -19.10 5.12
C LEU A 45 -10.90 -19.44 6.13
N CYS A 46 -10.82 -18.86 7.33
CA CYS A 46 -11.76 -19.14 8.42
C CYS A 46 -12.92 -18.14 8.52
N ARG A 47 -12.91 -17.07 7.70
CA ARG A 47 -13.92 -15.97 7.73
C ARG A 47 -14.03 -15.22 9.06
N GLN A 48 -13.09 -15.42 9.99
CA GLN A 48 -13.03 -14.64 11.24
C GLN A 48 -12.35 -13.29 10.99
N ARG A 49 -12.64 -12.33 11.87
CA ARG A 49 -12.06 -10.98 11.84
C ARG A 49 -10.53 -11.04 11.94
N LEU A 50 -9.87 -10.21 11.14
CA LEU A 50 -8.42 -10.04 11.18
C LEU A 50 -8.03 -8.98 12.21
N THR A 51 -6.90 -9.21 12.87
CA THR A 51 -6.27 -8.22 13.74
C THR A 51 -5.30 -7.40 12.91
N PHE A 52 -5.47 -6.08 12.92
CA PHE A 52 -4.54 -5.17 12.26
C PHE A 52 -3.23 -5.13 13.06
N LEU A 53 -2.10 -5.43 12.42
CA LEU A 53 -0.78 -5.41 13.05
C LEU A 53 -0.21 -3.99 13.19
N GLY A 54 -0.95 -2.97 12.75
CA GLY A 54 -0.48 -1.60 12.68
C GLY A 54 0.42 -1.34 11.48
N ALA A 55 0.84 -0.09 11.32
CA ALA A 55 1.85 0.29 10.35
C ALA A 55 3.26 -0.22 10.69
N ALA A 56 3.45 -1.07 11.70
CA ALA A 56 4.78 -1.49 12.18
C ALA A 56 5.65 -2.13 11.09
N ASN A 57 5.03 -2.87 10.16
CA ASN A 57 5.72 -3.55 9.06
C ASN A 57 5.78 -2.72 7.76
N THR A 58 4.98 -1.66 7.65
CA THR A 58 4.90 -0.80 6.45
C THR A 58 5.59 0.56 6.65
N ALA A 59 5.61 1.07 7.87
CA ALA A 59 6.25 2.32 8.25
C ALA A 59 7.76 2.15 8.37
N GLN A 60 8.49 3.15 7.87
CA GLN A 60 9.93 3.24 8.10
C GLN A 60 10.19 3.43 9.61
N PRO A 61 11.26 2.83 10.15
CA PRO A 61 11.62 3.06 11.54
C PRO A 61 11.86 4.53 11.86
N PHE A 62 11.43 4.98 13.05
CA PHE A 62 11.58 6.39 13.44
C PHE A 62 13.04 6.89 13.37
N TRP A 63 14.02 6.04 13.69
CA TRP A 63 15.46 6.40 13.65
C TRP A 63 16.01 6.60 12.23
N GLU A 64 15.34 6.10 11.19
CA GLU A 64 15.68 6.37 9.79
C GLU A 64 15.01 7.65 9.27
N ARG A 65 14.00 8.15 10.00
CA ARG A 65 13.22 9.34 9.64
C ARG A 65 13.59 10.59 10.43
N ILE A 66 14.71 10.58 11.13
CA ILE A 66 15.15 11.71 11.97
C ILE A 66 15.09 13.07 11.24
N PRO A 67 15.60 13.23 10.01
CA PRO A 67 15.53 14.52 9.30
C PRO A 67 14.09 15.02 9.10
N GLN A 68 13.13 14.11 8.96
CA GLN A 68 11.72 14.46 8.73
C GLN A 68 11.08 15.10 9.96
N PHE A 69 11.48 14.71 11.19
CA PHE A 69 10.98 15.35 12.41
C PHE A 69 11.49 16.79 12.56
N PHE A 70 12.74 17.06 12.19
CA PHE A 70 13.27 18.43 12.17
C PHE A 70 12.56 19.30 11.11
N LEU A 71 12.25 18.72 9.95
CA LEU A 71 11.45 19.38 8.92
C LEU A 71 10.00 19.62 9.37
N TYR A 72 9.42 18.71 10.16
CA TYR A 72 8.10 18.90 10.76
C TYR A 72 8.06 20.13 11.67
N GLY A 73 9.08 20.34 12.51
CA GLY A 73 9.21 21.54 13.35
C GLY A 73 9.37 22.85 12.57
N LEU A 74 9.76 22.79 11.28
CA LEU A 74 9.90 23.96 10.40
C LEU A 74 8.61 24.29 9.63
N GLN A 75 7.56 23.49 9.79
CA GLN A 75 6.26 23.79 9.18
C GLN A 75 5.62 25.03 9.82
N GLN A 76 4.66 25.63 9.11
CA GLN A 76 4.06 26.91 9.50
C GLN A 76 3.45 26.90 10.91
N GLY A 77 2.70 25.87 11.28
CA GLY A 77 2.08 25.75 12.61
C GLY A 77 3.11 25.79 13.75
N PRO A 78 4.07 24.83 13.80
CA PRO A 78 5.13 24.77 14.80
C PRO A 78 6.02 26.01 14.86
N LEU A 79 6.33 26.60 13.72
CA LEU A 79 7.19 27.78 13.66
C LEU A 79 6.46 29.00 14.23
N LEU A 80 5.17 29.18 13.91
CA LEU A 80 4.34 30.22 14.51
C LEU A 80 4.19 30.01 16.03
N PHE A 81 4.07 28.78 16.49
CA PHE A 81 4.06 28.44 17.92
C PHE A 81 5.36 28.85 18.62
N ALA A 82 6.52 28.46 18.06
CA ALA A 82 7.83 28.80 18.63
C ALA A 82 8.09 30.32 18.63
N VAL A 83 7.70 31.02 17.57
CA VAL A 83 7.78 32.49 17.49
C VAL A 83 6.84 33.16 18.49
N ALA A 84 5.62 32.65 18.67
CA ALA A 84 4.68 33.19 19.65
C ALA A 84 5.21 33.05 21.09
N LEU A 85 5.84 31.91 21.43
CA LEU A 85 6.52 31.72 22.71
C LEU A 85 7.69 32.70 22.89
N ALA A 86 8.49 32.91 21.85
CA ALA A 86 9.59 33.87 21.87
C ALA A 86 9.12 35.30 22.10
N LEU A 87 8.07 35.72 21.40
CA LEU A 87 7.45 37.04 21.58
C LEU A 87 6.83 37.19 22.97
N ALA A 88 6.17 36.15 23.47
CA ALA A 88 5.65 36.14 24.84
C ALA A 88 6.81 36.35 25.83
N SER A 89 7.94 35.67 25.67
CA SER A 89 9.09 35.87 26.59
C SER A 89 9.59 37.31 26.66
N MET A 90 9.42 38.11 25.60
CA MET A 90 9.93 39.49 25.51
C MET A 90 8.91 40.54 25.99
N PHE A 91 7.63 40.35 25.70
CA PHE A 91 6.59 41.35 25.93
C PHE A 91 5.65 41.04 27.10
N MET A 92 5.64 39.79 27.57
CA MET A 92 4.69 39.33 28.57
C MET A 92 5.07 39.84 29.97
N PRO A 93 4.14 40.48 30.71
CA PRO A 93 4.41 40.94 32.06
C PRO A 93 4.69 39.75 33.00
N GLY A 94 5.42 39.98 34.09
CA GLY A 94 5.80 38.96 35.08
C GLY A 94 4.63 38.39 35.92
N TRP A 95 3.39 38.49 35.44
CA TRP A 95 2.21 37.96 36.12
C TRP A 95 2.17 36.44 35.99
N LYS A 96 2.34 35.74 37.12
CA LYS A 96 2.41 34.26 37.17
C LYS A 96 1.19 33.57 36.52
N LEU A 97 0.00 34.14 36.66
CA LEU A 97 -1.24 33.62 36.06
C LEU A 97 -1.19 33.60 34.52
N LEU A 98 -0.58 34.62 33.93
CA LEU A 98 -0.47 34.77 32.49
C LEU A 98 0.54 33.75 31.94
N TRP A 99 1.67 33.56 32.63
CA TRP A 99 2.64 32.50 32.33
C TRP A 99 2.06 31.10 32.48
N LEU A 100 1.22 30.87 33.50
CA LEU A 100 0.49 29.61 33.67
C LEU A 100 -0.46 29.36 32.50
N ALA A 101 -1.19 30.39 32.05
CA ALA A 101 -2.08 30.28 30.89
C ALA A 101 -1.30 29.98 29.61
N LEU A 102 -0.16 30.64 29.38
CA LEU A 102 0.74 30.35 28.25
C LEU A 102 1.24 28.91 28.28
N PHE A 103 1.68 28.44 29.45
CA PHE A 103 2.14 27.06 29.63
C PHE A 103 1.02 26.05 29.35
N CYS A 104 -0.21 26.35 29.78
CA CYS A 104 -1.39 25.54 29.50
C CYS A 104 -1.66 25.42 27.98
N VAL A 105 -1.67 26.54 27.26
CA VAL A 105 -1.83 26.58 25.79
C VAL A 105 -0.69 25.84 25.09
N ALA A 106 0.55 26.00 25.56
CA ALA A 106 1.71 25.32 25.01
C ALA A 106 1.64 23.80 25.17
N CYS A 107 1.32 23.31 26.37
CA CYS A 107 1.11 21.89 26.62
C CYS A 107 0.00 21.32 25.73
N LYS A 108 -1.10 22.06 25.56
CA LYS A 108 -2.20 21.64 24.69
C LYS A 108 -1.74 21.48 23.24
N TYR A 109 -1.04 22.48 22.69
CA TYR A 109 -0.52 22.40 21.33
C TYR A 109 0.40 21.19 21.14
N LEU A 110 1.33 20.97 22.07
CA LEU A 110 2.25 19.83 22.04
C LEU A 110 1.52 18.48 22.11
N GLN A 111 0.42 18.38 22.86
CA GLN A 111 -0.42 17.17 22.90
C GLN A 111 -1.14 16.94 21.57
N THR A 112 -1.68 18.00 20.95
CA THR A 112 -2.29 17.90 19.61
C THR A 112 -1.28 17.45 18.56
N VAL A 113 -0.02 17.89 18.66
CA VAL A 113 1.07 17.39 17.81
C VAL A 113 1.30 15.89 18.01
N ILE A 114 1.30 15.39 19.25
CA ILE A 114 1.43 13.94 19.51
C ILE A 114 0.25 13.18 18.91
N GLU A 115 -0.98 13.68 19.11
CA GLU A 115 -2.21 13.04 18.62
C GLU A 115 -2.23 12.96 17.09
N THR A 116 -1.99 14.08 16.40
CA THR A 116 -1.90 14.12 14.93
C THR A 116 -0.75 13.25 14.39
N ALA A 117 0.45 13.36 14.97
CA ALA A 117 1.58 12.52 14.54
C ALA A 117 1.37 11.02 14.84
N SER A 118 0.57 10.67 15.85
CA SER A 118 0.21 9.27 16.16
C SER A 118 -0.74 8.65 15.15
N GLN A 119 -1.46 9.48 14.40
CA GLN A 119 -2.31 9.06 13.29
C GLN A 119 -1.51 8.91 11.99
N GLY A 120 -0.20 9.22 11.99
CA GLY A 120 0.64 9.16 10.80
C GLY A 120 0.55 10.40 9.90
N ASP A 121 -0.21 11.42 10.31
CA ASP A 121 -0.33 12.68 9.58
C ASP A 121 1.00 13.41 9.49
N ARG A 122 1.32 13.87 8.28
CA ARG A 122 2.57 14.60 7.99
C ARG A 122 2.44 16.10 8.16
N GLU A 123 1.20 16.60 8.21
CA GLU A 123 0.90 18.01 8.35
C GLU A 123 0.77 18.39 9.82
N ALA A 124 1.47 19.44 10.22
CA ALA A 124 1.43 19.93 11.58
C ALA A 124 0.13 20.69 11.87
N PRO A 125 -0.43 20.56 13.08
CA PRO A 125 -1.64 21.25 13.44
C PRO A 125 -1.44 22.77 13.40
N ALA A 126 -2.45 23.47 12.90
CA ALA A 126 -2.46 24.93 12.88
C ALA A 126 -2.49 25.49 14.30
N LEU A 127 -1.80 26.61 14.56
CA LEU A 127 -1.72 27.24 15.89
C LEU A 127 -3.09 27.51 16.54
N ARG A 128 -4.15 27.72 15.74
CA ARG A 128 -5.52 27.92 16.23
C ARG A 128 -6.02 26.75 17.09
N THR A 129 -5.59 25.52 16.81
CA THR A 129 -6.00 24.35 17.59
C THR A 129 -5.46 24.41 19.01
N ALA A 130 -4.45 25.23 19.31
CA ALA A 130 -3.97 25.47 20.67
C ALA A 130 -4.99 26.20 21.56
N PHE A 131 -5.98 26.90 20.96
CA PHE A 131 -6.91 27.76 21.67
C PHE A 131 -8.29 27.16 21.93
N ASP A 132 -8.64 26.02 21.34
CA ASP A 132 -9.94 25.39 21.61
C ASP A 132 -10.09 24.99 23.09
N ILE A 133 -11.31 25.08 23.62
CA ILE A 133 -11.59 24.86 25.05
C ILE A 133 -11.59 23.36 25.40
N GLU A 134 -11.80 22.49 24.40
CA GLU A 134 -11.73 21.05 24.58
C GLU A 134 -10.29 20.59 24.82
N GLY A 135 -10.09 19.72 25.83
CA GLY A 135 -8.80 19.09 26.11
C GLY A 135 -7.95 19.74 27.21
N PHE A 136 -8.35 20.88 27.80
CA PHE A 136 -7.61 21.50 28.92
C PHE A 136 -7.47 20.60 30.16
N GLY A 137 -8.34 19.60 30.31
CA GLY A 137 -8.20 18.58 31.35
C GLY A 137 -6.88 17.81 31.26
N LEU A 138 -6.31 17.61 30.07
CA LEU A 138 -5.05 16.89 29.88
C LEU A 138 -3.82 17.64 30.42
N PHE A 139 -3.87 18.98 30.43
CA PHE A 139 -2.82 19.81 31.03
C PHE A 139 -2.65 19.51 32.52
N TRP A 140 -3.77 19.51 33.27
CA TRP A 140 -3.75 19.23 34.71
C TRP A 140 -3.21 17.84 35.01
N ARG A 141 -3.46 16.88 34.12
CA ARG A 141 -2.97 15.51 34.25
C ARG A 141 -1.47 15.41 34.03
N LEU A 142 -0.96 16.08 32.99
CA LEU A 142 0.48 16.16 32.73
C LEU A 142 1.22 16.84 33.89
N LEU A 143 0.62 17.87 34.48
CA LEU A 143 1.14 18.57 35.64
C LEU A 143 1.20 17.68 36.89
N VAL A 144 0.21 16.80 37.11
CA VAL A 144 0.27 15.77 38.17
C VAL A 144 1.44 14.81 37.96
N ILE A 145 1.68 14.35 36.73
CA ILE A 145 2.82 13.47 36.41
C ILE A 145 4.15 14.17 36.72
N PHE A 146 4.30 15.44 36.32
CA PHE A 146 5.49 16.22 36.64
C PHE A 146 5.66 16.47 38.14
N PHE A 147 4.57 16.69 38.89
CA PHE A 147 4.65 16.81 40.35
C PHE A 147 5.10 15.52 41.03
N ILE A 148 4.63 14.36 40.57
CA ILE A 148 5.07 13.05 41.07
C ILE A 148 6.56 12.85 40.76
N ALA A 149 6.99 13.15 39.54
CA ALA A 149 8.40 13.08 39.13
C ALA A 149 9.28 14.01 39.98
N PHE A 150 8.83 15.24 40.23
CA PHE A 150 9.53 16.21 41.07
C PHE A 150 9.61 15.74 42.53
N GLY A 151 8.52 15.18 43.07
CA GLY A 151 8.49 14.60 44.40
C GLY A 151 9.47 13.43 44.57
N ALA A 152 9.57 12.56 43.56
CA ALA A 152 10.53 11.47 43.55
C ALA A 152 11.98 11.97 43.51
N GLN A 153 12.27 13.02 42.73
CA GLN A 153 13.60 13.66 42.70
C GLN A 153 13.94 14.36 44.02
N TRP A 154 12.98 15.03 44.64
CA TRP A 154 13.17 15.67 45.93
C TRP A 154 13.47 14.66 47.03
N LEU A 155 12.70 13.57 47.09
CA LEU A 155 12.94 12.48 48.04
C LEU A 155 14.31 11.84 47.82
N ALA A 156 14.71 11.61 46.57
CA ALA A 156 16.02 11.07 46.23
C ALA A 156 17.17 11.98 46.67
N ALA A 157 17.00 13.30 46.59
CA ALA A 157 17.99 14.27 47.06
C ALA A 157 18.12 14.29 48.59
N ASP A 158 17.05 13.99 49.33
CA ASP A 158 17.05 13.96 50.80
C ASP A 158 17.88 12.78 51.38
N PHE A 159 18.08 11.72 50.59
CA PHE A 159 18.89 10.55 50.98
C PHE A 159 20.42 10.77 50.88
N ASP A 160 20.87 11.96 50.45
CA ASP A 160 22.28 12.42 50.37
C ASP A 160 23.25 11.42 49.65
N SER A 161 22.69 10.53 48.82
CA SER A 161 23.42 9.52 48.06
C SER A 161 23.41 9.91 46.58
N GLU A 162 24.57 10.28 46.06
CA GLU A 162 24.75 10.71 44.67
C GLU A 162 24.32 9.61 43.68
N ALA A 163 24.64 8.35 43.98
CA ALA A 163 24.25 7.21 43.14
C ALA A 163 22.73 7.02 43.07
N LEU A 164 22.03 7.19 44.20
CA LEU A 164 20.58 7.07 44.28
C LEU A 164 19.89 8.21 43.52
N PHE A 165 20.38 9.44 43.67
CA PHE A 165 19.87 10.60 42.96
C PHE A 165 19.92 10.40 41.43
N TRP A 166 21.09 10.04 40.90
CA TRP A 166 21.26 9.80 39.46
C TRP A 166 20.43 8.61 38.96
N ALA A 167 20.35 7.52 39.73
CA ALA A 167 19.53 6.37 39.38
C ALA A 167 18.04 6.73 39.27
N VAL A 168 17.50 7.49 40.22
CA VAL A 168 16.11 7.95 40.18
C VAL A 168 15.91 8.95 39.04
N SER A 169 16.87 9.84 38.79
CA SER A 169 16.78 10.83 37.71
C SER A 169 16.70 10.17 36.33
N LEU A 170 17.59 9.21 36.05
CA LEU A 170 17.57 8.42 34.82
C LEU A 170 16.31 7.56 34.71
N GLY A 171 15.86 6.95 35.81
CA GLY A 171 14.63 6.15 35.84
C GLY A 171 13.39 6.99 35.52
N VAL A 172 13.26 8.16 36.13
CA VAL A 172 12.16 9.11 35.86
C VAL A 172 12.22 9.57 34.40
N GLN A 173 13.40 9.94 33.89
CA GLN A 173 13.57 10.37 32.52
C GLN A 173 13.27 9.26 31.51
N LEU A 174 13.55 8.01 31.86
CA LEU A 174 13.20 6.84 31.06
C LEU A 174 11.69 6.62 31.02
N VAL A 175 10.97 6.87 32.11
CA VAL A 175 9.53 6.58 32.23
C VAL A 175 8.65 7.71 31.67
N ILE A 176 9.08 8.97 31.75
CA ILE A 176 8.28 10.14 31.31
C ILE A 176 7.73 10.01 29.88
N PRO A 177 8.51 9.62 28.85
CA PRO A 177 7.99 9.50 27.49
C PRO A 177 6.85 8.47 27.40
N ALA A 178 6.97 7.32 28.08
CA ALA A 178 5.92 6.32 28.14
C ALA A 178 4.65 6.84 28.84
N CYS A 179 4.79 7.61 29.93
CA CYS A 179 3.65 8.24 30.59
C CYS A 179 2.95 9.26 29.68
N ILE A 180 3.71 10.07 28.93
CA ILE A 180 3.16 11.05 27.99
C ILE A 180 2.42 10.35 26.85
N ILE A 181 3.01 9.29 26.29
CA ILE A 181 2.38 8.46 25.25
C ILE A 181 1.06 7.87 25.74
N ARG A 182 1.04 7.24 26.92
CA ARG A 182 -0.19 6.69 27.50
C ARG A 182 -1.22 7.75 27.81
N LEU A 183 -0.80 8.92 28.31
CA LEU A 183 -1.71 10.03 28.57
C LEU A 183 -2.35 10.57 27.28
N ALA A 184 -1.58 10.65 26.19
CA ALA A 184 -2.05 11.10 24.89
C ALA A 184 -3.06 10.10 24.28
N LEU A 185 -2.82 8.80 24.45
CA LEU A 185 -3.66 7.72 23.93
C LEU A 185 -4.95 7.54 24.74
N ASP A 186 -4.82 7.28 26.04
CA ASP A 186 -5.95 6.85 26.88
C ASP A 186 -6.74 8.01 27.46
N LYS A 187 -6.21 9.25 27.36
CA LYS A 187 -6.80 10.46 27.95
C LYS A 187 -7.23 10.24 29.41
N THR A 188 -6.53 9.40 30.17
CA THR A 188 -6.80 9.11 31.59
C THR A 188 -5.52 9.10 32.40
N LEU A 189 -5.60 9.61 33.64
CA LEU A 189 -4.46 9.61 34.57
C LEU A 189 -4.10 8.22 35.08
N GLY A 190 -5.12 7.38 35.31
CA GLY A 190 -4.93 6.03 35.81
C GLY A 190 -4.06 5.19 34.87
N ALA A 191 -4.35 5.23 33.57
CA ALA A 191 -3.55 4.53 32.57
C ALA A 191 -2.13 5.10 32.44
N ALA A 192 -1.97 6.43 32.52
CA ALA A 192 -0.68 7.10 32.40
C ALA A 192 0.28 6.88 33.59
N LEU A 193 -0.24 6.48 34.76
CA LEU A 193 0.54 6.21 35.98
C LEU A 193 0.56 4.72 36.35
N ASN A 194 -0.13 3.86 35.61
CA ASN A 194 -0.16 2.42 35.89
C ASN A 194 1.18 1.78 35.46
N PRO A 195 1.94 1.15 36.38
CA PRO A 195 3.19 0.47 36.05
C PRO A 195 3.05 -0.60 34.96
N ASP A 196 1.90 -1.29 34.90
CA ASP A 196 1.65 -2.34 33.92
C ASP A 196 1.50 -1.75 32.51
N GLU A 197 0.79 -0.63 32.37
CA GLU A 197 0.56 0.04 31.09
C GLU A 197 1.83 0.74 30.57
N ILE A 198 2.62 1.32 31.47
CA ILE A 198 3.94 1.88 31.16
C ILE A 198 4.88 0.74 30.73
N GLY A 199 4.88 -0.37 31.47
CA GLY A 199 5.65 -1.57 31.14
C GLY A 199 5.27 -2.16 29.79
N GLN A 200 3.98 -2.14 29.42
CA GLN A 200 3.51 -2.54 28.09
C GLN A 200 4.09 -1.67 26.98
N VAL A 201 4.16 -0.34 27.12
CA VAL A 201 4.79 0.54 26.11
C VAL A 201 6.26 0.19 25.92
N ILE A 202 7.00 0.07 27.03
CA ILE A 202 8.44 -0.24 27.00
C ILE A 202 8.65 -1.63 26.40
N LYS A 203 7.81 -2.62 26.74
CA LYS A 203 7.90 -3.98 26.21
C LYS A 203 7.50 -4.07 24.74
N ALA A 204 6.48 -3.34 24.31
CA ALA A 204 6.01 -3.29 22.92
C ALA A 204 7.10 -2.73 22.00
N MET A 205 7.78 -1.66 22.42
CA MET A 205 8.90 -1.07 21.68
C MET A 205 10.21 -1.85 21.87
N GLY A 206 10.40 -2.52 23.02
CA GLY A 206 11.59 -3.28 23.38
C GLY A 206 12.85 -2.42 23.41
N TRP A 207 13.98 -2.95 22.93
CA TRP A 207 15.27 -2.22 22.84
C TRP A 207 15.16 -0.87 22.09
N ARG A 208 14.21 -0.73 21.17
CA ARG A 208 14.05 0.50 20.38
C ARG A 208 13.54 1.66 21.23
N TYR A 209 12.90 1.38 22.37
CA TYR A 209 12.58 2.40 23.36
C TYR A 209 13.83 3.10 23.88
N LEU A 210 14.95 2.38 24.06
CA LEU A 210 16.22 3.00 24.47
C LEU A 210 16.76 3.95 23.40
N ILE A 211 16.60 3.60 22.12
CA ILE A 211 16.97 4.48 21.01
C ILE A 211 16.12 5.77 21.07
N LEU A 212 14.80 5.62 21.23
CA LEU A 212 13.88 6.75 21.38
C LEU A 212 14.28 7.62 22.58
N TRP A 213 14.57 7.00 23.72
CA TRP A 213 14.98 7.67 24.95
C TRP A 213 16.28 8.45 24.77
N VAL A 214 17.32 7.85 24.17
CA VAL A 214 18.58 8.56 23.89
C VAL A 214 18.36 9.76 22.98
N PHE A 215 17.54 9.62 21.94
CA PHE A 215 17.22 10.75 21.06
C PHE A 215 16.44 11.86 21.78
N LEU A 216 15.43 11.49 22.58
CA LEU A 216 14.69 12.46 23.40
C LEU A 216 15.59 13.16 24.42
N PHE A 217 16.53 12.44 25.01
CA PHE A 217 17.53 13.01 25.92
C PHE A 217 18.39 14.06 25.20
N ILE A 218 18.92 13.73 24.02
CA ILE A 218 19.71 14.67 23.21
C ILE A 218 18.88 15.90 22.83
N LEU A 219 17.64 15.71 22.38
CA LEU A 219 16.74 16.81 22.00
C LEU A 219 16.39 17.70 23.19
N TRP A 220 16.20 17.12 24.38
CA TRP A 220 15.92 17.86 25.61
C TRP A 220 17.10 18.74 26.04
N GLN A 221 18.34 18.25 25.90
CA GLN A 221 19.56 19.00 26.29
C GLN A 221 20.03 20.01 25.22
N SER A 222 19.57 19.86 23.97
CA SER A 222 20.03 20.67 22.84
C SER A 222 19.80 22.19 23.00
N PRO A 223 18.63 22.69 23.45
CA PRO A 223 18.43 24.12 23.66
C PRO A 223 19.41 24.74 24.66
N ASP A 224 19.70 24.05 25.76
CA ASP A 224 20.59 24.55 26.82
C ASP A 224 22.04 24.66 26.33
N TRP A 225 22.52 23.67 25.58
CA TRP A 225 23.86 23.71 24.98
C TRP A 225 24.01 24.81 23.93
N VAL A 226 23.01 24.96 23.05
CA VAL A 226 23.03 25.99 22.00
C VAL A 226 23.01 27.39 22.64
N THR A 227 22.15 27.60 23.64
CA THR A 227 22.07 28.88 24.35
C THR A 227 23.33 29.18 25.17
N TYR A 228 23.95 28.16 25.79
CA TYR A 228 25.25 28.31 26.45
C TYR A 228 26.33 28.77 25.47
N MET A 229 26.42 28.17 24.28
CA MET A 229 27.38 28.60 23.25
C MET A 229 27.13 30.05 22.79
N LEU A 230 25.87 30.44 22.63
CA LEU A 230 25.47 31.79 22.22
C LEU A 230 25.64 32.84 23.34
N SER A 231 25.70 32.41 24.61
CA SER A 231 25.73 33.31 25.77
C SER A 231 26.96 34.21 25.85
N ASN A 232 28.08 33.80 25.24
CA ASN A 232 29.32 34.58 25.19
C ASN A 232 29.28 35.72 24.17
N GLY A 233 28.38 35.66 23.18
CA GLY A 233 28.34 36.62 22.06
C GLY A 233 27.10 37.52 22.03
N LEU A 234 26.04 37.18 22.77
CA LEU A 234 24.74 37.87 22.69
C LEU A 234 24.30 38.45 24.05
N PRO A 235 23.68 39.65 24.06
CA PRO A 235 23.10 40.20 25.28
C PRO A 235 21.89 39.38 25.74
N ARG A 236 21.68 39.32 27.06
CA ARG A 236 20.61 38.52 27.69
C ARG A 236 19.20 38.79 27.12
N VAL A 237 18.94 40.03 26.72
CA VAL A 237 17.64 40.46 26.14
C VAL A 237 17.34 39.75 24.81
N VAL A 238 18.37 39.44 24.02
CA VAL A 238 18.23 38.70 22.76
C VAL A 238 18.35 37.20 22.98
N LEU A 239 19.14 36.78 23.97
CA LEU A 239 19.34 35.37 24.30
C LEU A 239 18.07 34.69 24.83
N MET A 240 17.29 35.37 25.69
CA MET A 240 16.02 34.87 26.23
C MET A 240 15.00 34.43 25.15
N PRO A 241 14.61 35.30 24.19
CA PRO A 241 13.65 34.92 23.15
C PRO A 241 14.19 33.82 22.24
N ILE A 242 15.49 33.83 21.91
CA ILE A 242 16.13 32.76 21.15
C ILE A 242 16.05 31.43 21.92
N ALA A 243 16.34 31.43 23.23
CA ALA A 243 16.25 30.24 24.07
C ALA A 243 14.83 29.67 24.08
N THR A 244 13.81 30.52 24.25
CA THR A 244 12.40 30.08 24.22
C THR A 244 11.94 29.61 22.84
N LEU A 245 12.45 30.21 21.76
CA LEU A 245 12.19 29.76 20.39
C LEU A 245 12.77 28.36 20.16
N LEU A 246 14.02 28.14 20.55
CA LEU A 246 14.68 26.84 20.46
C LEU A 246 13.95 25.81 21.31
N PHE A 247 13.60 26.15 22.54
CA PHE A 247 12.83 25.25 23.43
C PHE A 247 11.49 24.85 22.81
N GLY A 248 10.73 25.81 22.24
CA GLY A 248 9.49 25.53 21.54
C GLY A 248 9.68 24.62 20.33
N TYR A 249 10.70 24.90 19.50
CA TYR A 249 11.03 24.09 18.33
C TYR A 249 11.38 22.64 18.70
N PHE A 250 12.34 22.45 19.60
CA PHE A 250 12.76 21.12 20.03
C PHE A 250 11.63 20.36 20.74
N SER A 251 10.76 21.05 21.48
CA SER A 251 9.56 20.44 22.09
C SER A 251 8.62 19.86 21.04
N VAL A 252 8.36 20.58 19.95
CA VAL A 252 7.53 20.06 18.85
C VAL A 252 8.20 18.86 18.18
N VAL A 253 9.51 18.91 17.93
CA VAL A 253 10.26 17.78 17.34
C VAL A 253 10.18 16.54 18.22
N MET A 254 10.33 16.69 19.55
CA MET A 254 10.16 15.59 20.51
C MET A 254 8.74 15.01 20.46
N CYS A 255 7.72 15.86 20.46
CA CYS A 255 6.31 15.45 20.37
C CYS A 255 6.00 14.72 19.06
N ALA A 256 6.47 15.22 17.92
CA ALA A 256 6.29 14.59 16.63
C ALA A 256 6.97 13.21 16.57
N MET A 257 8.17 13.09 17.16
CA MET A 257 8.88 11.81 17.24
C MET A 257 8.18 10.80 18.15
N MET A 258 7.65 11.24 19.30
CA MET A 258 6.86 10.38 20.18
C MET A 258 5.55 9.94 19.51
N GLY A 259 4.82 10.86 18.88
CA GLY A 259 3.60 10.55 18.13
C GLY A 259 3.88 9.55 17.01
N TYR A 260 4.93 9.76 16.21
CA TYR A 260 5.30 8.81 15.16
C TYR A 260 5.72 7.43 15.71
N ALA A 261 6.40 7.38 16.87
CA ALA A 261 6.70 6.12 17.52
C ALA A 261 5.41 5.39 17.93
N VAL A 262 4.39 6.12 18.40
CA VAL A 262 3.06 5.54 18.66
C VAL A 262 2.43 5.01 17.37
N PHE A 263 2.46 5.78 16.28
CA PHE A 263 1.97 5.33 14.97
C PHE A 263 2.63 4.03 14.50
N GLN A 264 3.96 3.93 14.67
CA GLN A 264 4.73 2.75 14.30
C GLN A 264 4.33 1.52 15.14
N TYR A 265 4.07 1.69 16.44
CA TYR A 265 3.80 0.58 17.37
C TYR A 265 2.31 0.43 17.74
N GLN A 266 1.40 1.09 17.03
CA GLN A 266 -0.04 1.13 17.31
C GLN A 266 -0.67 -0.26 17.51
N GLY A 267 -0.27 -1.26 16.71
CA GLY A 267 -0.76 -2.63 16.80
C GLY A 267 -0.32 -3.34 18.07
N ALA A 268 0.95 -3.17 18.48
CA ALA A 268 1.48 -3.77 19.70
C ALA A 268 0.98 -3.08 20.97
N LEU A 269 0.60 -1.80 20.87
CA LEU A 269 0.07 -1.01 21.98
C LEU A 269 -1.43 -1.25 22.23
N GLY A 270 -2.10 -2.03 21.37
CA GLY A 270 -3.53 -2.33 21.49
C GLY A 270 -4.45 -1.22 20.94
N PHE A 271 -3.90 -0.21 20.27
CA PHE A 271 -4.62 0.92 19.68
C PHE A 271 -4.60 0.88 18.16
N ALA A 272 -4.70 -0.32 17.60
CA ALA A 272 -4.88 -0.50 16.16
C ALA A 272 -6.26 0.05 15.74
N VAL A 273 -6.38 1.38 15.69
CA VAL A 273 -7.42 2.02 14.89
C VAL A 273 -6.99 1.77 13.45
N ALA A 274 -7.63 0.80 12.80
CA ALA A 274 -7.52 0.66 11.36
C ALA A 274 -7.85 2.04 10.77
N GLU A 275 -6.86 2.69 10.17
CA GLU A 275 -7.06 4.02 9.60
C GLU A 275 -8.25 4.00 8.65
N GLU A 276 -9.12 5.01 8.77
CA GLU A 276 -10.05 5.41 7.72
C GLU A 276 -9.32 6.01 6.50
N GLY A 277 -8.02 5.72 6.27
CA GLY A 277 -7.24 6.46 5.27
C GLY A 277 -5.87 5.94 4.79
N SER A 278 -5.18 4.99 5.43
CA SER A 278 -3.82 4.61 4.93
C SER A 278 -3.79 3.58 3.83
N SER A 279 -4.76 2.68 3.82
CA SER A 279 -5.03 1.84 2.66
C SER A 279 -6.08 2.59 1.86
N ALA A 280 -5.68 3.29 0.80
CA ALA A 280 -6.61 3.81 -0.19
C ALA A 280 -7.50 2.64 -0.66
N GLY A 281 -8.72 2.58 -0.14
CA GLY A 281 -9.67 1.54 -0.48
C GLY A 281 -9.89 1.55 -1.98
N PHE A 282 -10.25 0.39 -2.54
CA PHE A 282 -10.60 0.33 -3.95
C PHE A 282 -12.10 0.61 -4.11
N PRO A 283 -12.51 1.23 -5.24
CA PRO A 283 -13.93 1.28 -5.62
C PRO A 283 -14.54 -0.12 -5.61
N VAL A 284 -15.84 -0.25 -5.32
CA VAL A 284 -16.51 -1.55 -5.10
C VAL A 284 -16.14 -2.60 -6.15
N GLU A 285 -16.20 -2.28 -7.44
CA GLU A 285 -15.93 -3.24 -8.52
C GLU A 285 -14.47 -3.74 -8.49
N GLU A 286 -13.52 -2.84 -8.29
CA GLU A 286 -12.10 -3.19 -8.23
C GLU A 286 -11.78 -3.95 -6.94
N TYR A 287 -12.37 -3.56 -5.81
CA TYR A 287 -12.28 -4.28 -4.55
C TYR A 287 -12.78 -5.72 -4.70
N GLN A 288 -13.98 -5.93 -5.26
CA GLN A 288 -14.56 -7.26 -5.46
C GLN A 288 -13.66 -8.13 -6.35
N ARG A 289 -13.14 -7.58 -7.44
CA ARG A 289 -12.18 -8.27 -8.32
C ARG A 289 -10.90 -8.67 -7.57
N ARG A 290 -10.25 -7.71 -6.90
CA ARG A 290 -9.00 -7.95 -6.17
C ARG A 290 -9.19 -8.97 -5.05
N ARG A 291 -10.29 -8.85 -4.30
CA ARG A 291 -10.65 -9.78 -3.23
C ARG A 291 -10.82 -11.19 -3.77
N ALA A 292 -11.60 -11.37 -4.84
CA ALA A 292 -11.80 -12.70 -5.43
C ALA A 292 -10.49 -13.33 -5.94
N LEU A 293 -9.64 -12.55 -6.61
CA LEU A 293 -8.33 -13.03 -7.08
C LEU A 293 -7.41 -13.42 -5.92
N ALA A 294 -7.33 -12.59 -4.89
CA ALA A 294 -6.51 -12.84 -3.71
C ALA A 294 -7.02 -14.07 -2.93
N GLU A 295 -8.32 -14.16 -2.65
CA GLU A 295 -8.94 -15.29 -1.97
C GLU A 295 -8.70 -16.61 -2.75
N ALA A 296 -8.88 -16.59 -4.08
CA ALA A 296 -8.65 -17.75 -4.93
C ALA A 296 -7.17 -18.18 -4.96
N GLU A 297 -6.22 -17.23 -5.01
CA GLU A 297 -4.79 -17.53 -4.96
C GLU A 297 -4.38 -18.14 -3.62
N ILE A 298 -4.88 -17.59 -2.51
CA ILE A 298 -4.62 -18.09 -1.16
C ILE A 298 -5.13 -19.52 -1.03
N ARG A 299 -6.37 -19.78 -1.44
CA ARG A 299 -6.96 -21.13 -1.41
C ARG A 299 -6.19 -22.11 -2.29
N LEU A 300 -5.71 -21.68 -3.45
CA LEU A 300 -4.88 -22.52 -4.33
C LEU A 300 -3.53 -22.88 -3.67
N LYS A 301 -2.87 -21.91 -3.02
CA LYS A 301 -1.61 -22.15 -2.28
C LYS A 301 -1.80 -23.09 -1.09
N GLU A 302 -3.00 -23.12 -0.53
CA GLU A 302 -3.41 -24.06 0.53
C GLU A 302 -3.87 -25.43 0.00
N GLY A 303 -3.79 -25.67 -1.31
CA GLY A 303 -4.22 -26.93 -1.95
C GLY A 303 -5.74 -27.07 -2.10
N GLN A 304 -6.51 -26.02 -1.83
CA GLN A 304 -7.97 -26.01 -1.87
C GLN A 304 -8.50 -25.52 -3.24
N SER A 305 -8.25 -26.30 -4.29
CA SER A 305 -8.59 -25.92 -5.66
C SER A 305 -10.10 -25.84 -5.94
N GLY A 306 -10.91 -26.67 -5.27
CA GLY A 306 -12.38 -26.64 -5.36
C GLY A 306 -12.98 -25.31 -4.88
N PRO A 307 -12.74 -24.93 -3.61
CA PRO A 307 -13.17 -23.62 -3.10
C PRO A 307 -12.64 -22.43 -3.90
N ALA A 308 -11.40 -22.51 -4.42
CA ALA A 308 -10.85 -21.46 -5.28
C ALA A 308 -11.66 -21.27 -6.57
N LEU A 309 -12.13 -22.36 -7.20
CA LEU A 309 -13.03 -22.29 -8.36
C LEU A 309 -14.39 -21.70 -8.02
N GLU A 310 -14.96 -22.03 -6.87
CA GLU A 310 -16.26 -21.49 -6.43
C GLU A 310 -16.19 -19.98 -6.23
N ILE A 311 -15.12 -19.48 -5.60
CA ILE A 311 -14.89 -18.05 -5.39
C ILE A 311 -14.79 -17.30 -6.72
N LEU A 312 -14.05 -17.84 -7.69
CA LEU A 312 -13.93 -17.24 -9.01
C LEU A 312 -15.25 -17.30 -9.79
N THR A 313 -16.01 -18.40 -9.68
CA THR A 313 -17.34 -18.53 -10.29
C THR A 313 -18.27 -17.43 -9.77
N GLN A 314 -18.37 -17.25 -8.45
CA GLN A 314 -19.21 -16.21 -7.84
C GLN A 314 -18.78 -14.80 -8.24
N ALA A 315 -17.48 -14.57 -8.41
CA ALA A 315 -16.97 -13.28 -8.87
C ALA A 315 -17.34 -13.03 -10.35
N LEU A 316 -17.27 -14.05 -11.20
CA LEU A 316 -17.64 -13.97 -12.62
C LEU A 316 -19.15 -13.83 -12.84
N GLU A 317 -20.00 -14.29 -11.92
CA GLU A 317 -21.45 -14.01 -11.96
C GLU A 317 -21.73 -12.50 -11.85
N ARG A 318 -20.90 -11.76 -11.11
CA ARG A 318 -21.03 -10.30 -10.93
C ARG A 318 -20.28 -9.51 -12.01
N LEU A 319 -19.07 -9.96 -12.36
CA LEU A 319 -18.15 -9.30 -13.29
C LEU A 319 -17.79 -10.22 -14.47
N PRO A 320 -18.76 -10.59 -15.34
CA PRO A 320 -18.56 -11.61 -16.36
C PRO A 320 -17.53 -11.21 -17.43
N ASN A 321 -17.32 -9.91 -17.63
CA ASN A 321 -16.43 -9.37 -18.67
C ASN A 321 -15.07 -8.92 -18.12
N ASP A 322 -14.74 -9.18 -16.84
CA ASP A 322 -13.40 -8.86 -16.32
C ASP A 322 -12.37 -9.87 -16.84
N LEU A 323 -11.39 -9.37 -17.59
CA LEU A 323 -10.39 -10.21 -18.24
C LEU A 323 -9.51 -10.97 -17.24
N LYS A 324 -9.13 -10.36 -16.11
CA LYS A 324 -8.20 -10.97 -15.14
C LYS A 324 -8.88 -12.12 -14.39
N LEU A 325 -10.15 -11.95 -14.00
CA LEU A 325 -10.93 -13.03 -13.39
C LEU A 325 -11.09 -14.21 -14.37
N ASN A 326 -11.47 -13.93 -15.62
CA ASN A 326 -11.64 -14.95 -16.64
C ASN A 326 -10.34 -15.70 -16.96
N GLU A 327 -9.22 -14.97 -17.02
CA GLU A 327 -7.88 -15.56 -17.21
C GLU A 327 -7.53 -16.49 -16.06
N ARG A 328 -7.67 -16.02 -14.81
CA ARG A 328 -7.33 -16.82 -13.63
C ARG A 328 -8.21 -18.06 -13.52
N PHE A 329 -9.50 -17.93 -13.83
CA PHE A 329 -10.44 -19.05 -13.86
C PHE A 329 -10.08 -20.06 -14.95
N HIS A 330 -9.74 -19.62 -16.16
CA HIS A 330 -9.29 -20.50 -17.24
C HIS A 330 -8.00 -21.25 -16.87
N GLN A 331 -7.01 -20.57 -16.30
CA GLN A 331 -5.76 -21.20 -15.85
C GLN A 331 -6.03 -22.29 -14.80
N LEU A 332 -6.96 -22.04 -13.87
CA LEU A 332 -7.33 -23.01 -12.84
C LEU A 332 -8.06 -24.22 -13.42
N LEU A 333 -9.03 -24.00 -14.32
CA LEU A 333 -9.73 -25.09 -15.03
C LEU A 333 -8.78 -25.96 -15.86
N TYR A 334 -7.84 -25.33 -16.56
CA TYR A 334 -6.82 -26.03 -17.33
C TYR A 334 -5.87 -26.83 -16.42
N GLY A 335 -5.38 -26.22 -15.34
CA GLY A 335 -4.48 -26.89 -14.38
C GLY A 335 -5.14 -28.07 -13.65
N LEU A 336 -6.46 -28.06 -13.49
CA LEU A 336 -7.23 -29.16 -12.89
C LEU A 336 -7.68 -30.21 -13.91
N ASN A 337 -7.32 -30.08 -15.20
CA ASN A 337 -7.79 -30.93 -16.29
C ASN A 337 -9.32 -31.06 -16.35
N ALA A 338 -10.05 -29.99 -15.99
CA ALA A 338 -11.51 -29.95 -16.04
C ALA A 338 -12.02 -29.69 -17.47
N THR A 339 -11.76 -30.64 -18.38
CA THR A 339 -11.91 -30.49 -19.84
C THR A 339 -13.24 -29.88 -20.27
N GLU A 340 -14.37 -30.49 -19.89
CA GLU A 340 -15.69 -30.00 -20.30
C GLU A 340 -15.99 -28.58 -19.82
N ARG A 341 -15.66 -28.28 -18.55
CA ARG A 341 -15.86 -26.94 -17.97
C ARG A 341 -14.95 -25.92 -18.65
N CYS A 342 -13.71 -26.29 -18.95
CA CYS A 342 -12.76 -25.43 -19.65
C CYS A 342 -13.24 -25.08 -21.06
N LEU A 343 -13.74 -26.06 -21.83
CA LEU A 343 -14.24 -25.84 -23.18
C LEU A 343 -15.51 -24.98 -23.19
N ARG A 344 -16.44 -25.20 -22.23
CA ARG A 344 -17.61 -24.33 -22.07
C ARG A 344 -17.22 -22.89 -21.73
N HIS A 345 -16.25 -22.69 -20.84
CA HIS A 345 -15.75 -21.37 -20.47
C HIS A 345 -15.09 -20.64 -21.65
N LEU A 346 -14.37 -21.36 -22.50
CA LEU A 346 -13.68 -20.81 -23.67
C LEU A 346 -14.64 -20.15 -24.67
N ALA A 347 -15.89 -20.62 -24.77
CA ALA A 347 -16.89 -20.00 -25.64
C ALA A 347 -17.12 -18.51 -25.32
N HIS A 348 -17.04 -18.13 -24.04
CA HIS A 348 -17.14 -16.72 -23.60
C HIS A 348 -15.76 -16.05 -23.50
N TYR A 349 -14.76 -16.75 -22.95
CA TYR A 349 -13.46 -16.18 -22.67
C TYR A 349 -12.63 -15.86 -23.91
N LEU A 350 -12.67 -16.69 -24.97
CA LEU A 350 -11.88 -16.45 -26.18
C LEU A 350 -12.28 -15.16 -26.92
N PRO A 351 -13.57 -14.88 -27.18
CA PRO A 351 -13.98 -13.60 -27.74
C PRO A 351 -13.52 -12.40 -26.91
N LEU A 352 -13.68 -12.48 -25.59
CA LEU A 352 -13.27 -11.41 -24.66
C LEU A 352 -11.75 -11.19 -24.70
N ALA A 353 -10.97 -12.26 -24.59
CA ALA A 353 -9.53 -12.21 -24.64
C ALA A 353 -9.04 -11.73 -26.02
N ALA A 354 -9.63 -12.19 -27.12
CA ALA A 354 -9.24 -11.78 -28.47
C ALA A 354 -9.48 -10.28 -28.71
N ARG A 355 -10.46 -9.69 -28.01
CA ARG A 355 -10.73 -8.25 -28.08
C ARG A 355 -9.79 -7.41 -27.22
N LEU A 356 -9.52 -7.85 -25.99
CA LEU A 356 -8.80 -7.04 -25.01
C LEU A 356 -7.29 -7.32 -24.96
N ASN A 357 -6.90 -8.57 -25.19
CA ASN A 357 -5.51 -9.04 -25.15
C ASN A 357 -5.31 -10.27 -26.06
N PRO A 358 -5.16 -10.07 -27.38
CA PRO A 358 -4.98 -11.17 -28.35
C PRO A 358 -3.88 -12.18 -27.98
N PRO A 359 -2.74 -11.76 -27.40
CA PRO A 359 -1.74 -12.68 -26.87
C PRO A 359 -2.28 -13.67 -25.81
N LEU A 360 -3.16 -13.25 -24.89
CA LEU A 360 -3.80 -14.16 -23.93
C LEU A 360 -4.74 -15.15 -24.64
N ALA A 361 -5.50 -14.68 -25.63
CA ALA A 361 -6.39 -15.53 -26.41
C ALA A 361 -5.64 -16.63 -27.17
N ALA A 362 -4.46 -16.31 -27.72
CA ALA A 362 -3.58 -17.29 -28.34
C ALA A 362 -3.13 -18.37 -27.34
N THR A 363 -2.78 -17.99 -26.11
CA THR A 363 -2.44 -18.97 -25.06
C THR A 363 -3.64 -19.85 -24.69
N ALA A 364 -4.82 -19.24 -24.51
CA ALA A 364 -6.06 -19.95 -24.18
C ALA A 364 -6.46 -20.95 -25.27
N LEU A 365 -6.27 -20.59 -26.55
CA LEU A 365 -6.51 -21.50 -27.67
C LEU A 365 -5.53 -22.68 -27.69
N LEU A 366 -4.24 -22.44 -27.42
CA LEU A 366 -3.26 -23.52 -27.35
C LEU A 366 -3.57 -24.48 -26.19
N ASN A 367 -4.04 -23.96 -25.04
CA ASN A 367 -4.55 -24.78 -23.95
C ASN A 367 -5.76 -25.62 -24.39
N ALA A 368 -6.70 -25.00 -25.11
CA ALA A 368 -7.87 -25.70 -25.66
C ALA A 368 -7.46 -26.85 -26.58
N ARG A 369 -6.48 -26.64 -27.47
CA ARG A 369 -5.99 -27.67 -28.40
C ARG A 369 -5.25 -28.84 -27.74
N ARG A 370 -4.68 -28.61 -26.56
CA ARG A 370 -4.13 -29.71 -25.74
C ARG A 370 -5.22 -30.57 -25.11
N LEU A 371 -6.39 -30.00 -24.84
CA LEU A 371 -7.54 -30.71 -24.29
C LEU A 371 -8.40 -31.37 -25.39
N GLN A 372 -8.56 -30.69 -26.53
CA GLN A 372 -9.29 -31.14 -27.71
C GLN A 372 -8.54 -30.69 -28.98
N ALA A 373 -7.87 -31.64 -29.65
CA ALA A 373 -6.96 -31.35 -30.78
C ALA A 373 -7.59 -30.50 -31.89
N ASP A 374 -8.85 -30.78 -32.24
CA ASP A 374 -9.56 -30.10 -33.33
C ASP A 374 -10.38 -28.88 -32.87
N TYR A 375 -10.08 -28.33 -31.69
CA TYR A 375 -10.81 -27.17 -31.18
C TYR A 375 -10.68 -25.94 -32.09
N LEU A 376 -11.84 -25.37 -32.42
CA LEU A 376 -12.03 -24.22 -33.30
C LEU A 376 -13.01 -23.23 -32.66
N PRO A 377 -12.71 -21.92 -32.66
CA PRO A 377 -13.66 -20.90 -32.21
C PRO A 377 -14.88 -20.79 -33.13
N ASP A 378 -16.05 -20.49 -32.55
CA ASP A 378 -17.32 -20.33 -33.28
C ASP A 378 -17.46 -18.97 -33.99
N ASP A 379 -16.56 -18.02 -33.71
CA ASP A 379 -16.57 -16.68 -34.30
C ASP A 379 -15.39 -16.49 -35.27
N ALA A 380 -15.70 -16.05 -36.49
CA ALA A 380 -14.74 -15.72 -37.54
C ALA A 380 -13.76 -14.61 -37.12
N GLN A 381 -14.24 -13.59 -36.40
CA GLN A 381 -13.39 -12.49 -35.94
C GLN A 381 -12.39 -12.97 -34.88
N VAL A 382 -12.80 -13.89 -34.02
CA VAL A 382 -11.91 -14.54 -33.04
C VAL A 382 -10.87 -15.39 -33.75
N CYS A 383 -11.28 -16.18 -34.76
CA CYS A 383 -10.35 -16.95 -35.58
C CYS A 383 -9.27 -16.07 -36.20
N GLU A 384 -9.65 -14.94 -36.81
CA GLU A 384 -8.71 -14.00 -37.43
C GLU A 384 -7.75 -13.38 -36.40
N ARG A 385 -8.29 -12.81 -35.31
CA ARG A 385 -7.46 -12.12 -34.29
C ARG A 385 -6.52 -13.06 -33.56
N VAL A 386 -6.98 -14.25 -33.22
CA VAL A 386 -6.15 -15.25 -32.56
C VAL A 386 -5.10 -15.81 -33.53
N ALA A 387 -5.45 -15.99 -34.82
CA ALA A 387 -4.49 -16.38 -35.84
C ALA A 387 -3.36 -15.35 -35.99
N GLN A 388 -3.70 -14.06 -36.02
CA GLN A 388 -2.72 -12.99 -36.06
C GLN A 388 -1.77 -13.06 -34.88
N ALA A 389 -2.30 -13.14 -33.66
CA ALA A 389 -1.51 -13.23 -32.44
C ALA A 389 -0.61 -14.48 -32.39
N LEU A 390 -1.05 -15.61 -32.95
CA LEU A 390 -0.23 -16.82 -33.08
C LEU A 390 0.90 -16.67 -34.10
N ILE A 391 0.63 -16.04 -35.24
CA ILE A 391 1.62 -15.79 -36.30
C ILE A 391 2.72 -14.87 -35.78
N GLU A 392 2.34 -13.77 -35.10
CA GLU A 392 3.28 -12.83 -34.46
C GLU A 392 4.16 -13.51 -33.39
N ARG A 393 3.66 -14.57 -32.74
CA ARG A 393 4.40 -15.40 -31.77
C ARG A 393 5.18 -16.56 -32.40
N HIS A 394 5.37 -16.55 -33.73
CA HIS A 394 6.03 -17.61 -34.51
C HIS A 394 5.35 -18.99 -34.42
N LYS A 395 4.09 -19.08 -33.99
CA LYS A 395 3.26 -20.30 -34.03
C LYS A 395 2.46 -20.36 -35.33
N ILE A 396 3.19 -20.26 -36.46
CA ILE A 396 2.62 -20.02 -37.79
C ILE A 396 1.61 -21.09 -38.19
N ARG A 397 1.94 -22.39 -38.03
CA ARG A 397 1.06 -23.51 -38.40
C ARG A 397 -0.27 -23.49 -37.65
N GLU A 398 -0.22 -23.21 -36.34
CA GLU A 398 -1.42 -23.10 -35.50
C GLU A 398 -2.30 -21.93 -35.96
N GLY A 399 -1.69 -20.77 -36.22
CA GLY A 399 -2.42 -19.60 -36.74
C GLY A 399 -3.08 -19.86 -38.09
N LEU A 400 -2.34 -20.44 -39.05
CA LEU A 400 -2.86 -20.77 -40.37
C LEU A 400 -4.01 -21.79 -40.32
N SER A 401 -3.98 -22.74 -39.38
CA SER A 401 -5.06 -23.73 -39.23
C SER A 401 -6.42 -23.09 -38.87
N LEU A 402 -6.41 -21.96 -38.15
CA LEU A 402 -7.63 -21.22 -37.82
C LEU A 402 -8.23 -20.53 -39.05
N LEU A 403 -7.38 -20.13 -40.00
CA LEU A 403 -7.79 -19.44 -41.22
C LEU A 403 -8.20 -20.44 -42.32
N ARG A 404 -7.90 -21.73 -42.16
CA ARG A 404 -8.25 -22.76 -43.14
C ARG A 404 -9.75 -22.80 -43.41
N ASN A 405 -10.13 -22.71 -44.68
CA ASN A 405 -11.52 -22.74 -45.16
C ASN A 405 -12.45 -21.72 -44.47
N LEU A 406 -11.91 -20.60 -43.96
CA LEU A 406 -12.69 -19.54 -43.31
C LEU A 406 -13.89 -19.08 -44.16
N HIS A 407 -13.72 -18.93 -45.48
CA HIS A 407 -14.79 -18.53 -46.41
C HIS A 407 -15.93 -19.55 -46.54
N GLN A 408 -15.67 -20.83 -46.25
CA GLN A 408 -16.68 -21.90 -46.29
C GLN A 408 -17.41 -21.99 -44.95
N ARG A 409 -16.67 -21.84 -43.84
CA ARG A 409 -17.24 -21.90 -42.49
C ARG A 409 -18.04 -20.64 -42.14
N PHE A 410 -17.60 -19.48 -42.60
CA PHE A 410 -18.21 -18.17 -42.30
C PHE A 410 -18.38 -17.33 -43.58
N PRO A 411 -19.32 -17.67 -44.47
CA PRO A 411 -19.48 -16.98 -45.75
C PRO A 411 -19.86 -15.50 -45.63
N GLU A 412 -20.55 -15.13 -44.56
CA GLU A 412 -21.06 -13.78 -44.30
C GLU A 412 -20.01 -12.84 -43.68
N TYR A 413 -18.83 -13.36 -43.35
CA TYR A 413 -17.80 -12.57 -42.67
C TYR A 413 -17.20 -11.50 -43.61
N PRO A 414 -17.29 -10.19 -43.29
CA PRO A 414 -16.88 -9.13 -44.21
C PRO A 414 -15.35 -9.04 -44.43
N PHE A 415 -14.55 -9.55 -43.50
CA PHE A 415 -13.08 -9.41 -43.53
C PHE A 415 -12.34 -10.68 -43.97
N ILE A 416 -12.99 -11.59 -44.73
CA ILE A 416 -12.34 -12.81 -45.26
C ILE A 416 -11.07 -12.47 -46.07
N ALA A 417 -11.11 -11.41 -46.89
CA ALA A 417 -9.95 -10.98 -47.66
C ALA A 417 -8.75 -10.58 -46.78
N ARG A 418 -9.00 -9.92 -45.63
CA ARG A 418 -7.96 -9.55 -44.66
C ARG A 418 -7.37 -10.79 -43.99
N ALA A 419 -8.21 -11.72 -43.57
CA ALA A 419 -7.81 -12.98 -42.99
C ALA A 419 -6.94 -13.82 -43.96
N TYR A 420 -7.25 -13.82 -45.26
CA TYR A 420 -6.46 -14.55 -46.26
C TYR A 420 -5.17 -13.84 -46.67
N LEU A 421 -5.14 -12.51 -46.62
CA LEU A 421 -3.88 -11.77 -46.76
C LEU A 421 -2.92 -12.11 -45.61
N LEU A 422 -3.44 -12.16 -44.37
CA LEU A 422 -2.68 -12.62 -43.20
C LEU A 422 -2.16 -14.05 -43.38
N ALA A 423 -2.99 -14.96 -43.88
CA ALA A 423 -2.58 -16.33 -44.17
C ALA A 423 -1.48 -16.39 -45.24
N ALA A 424 -1.62 -15.61 -46.32
CA ALA A 424 -0.61 -15.54 -47.38
C ALA A 424 0.74 -15.02 -46.87
N ARG A 425 0.74 -13.99 -46.01
CA ARG A 425 1.96 -13.54 -45.31
C ARG A 425 2.54 -14.64 -44.42
N GLY A 426 1.71 -15.32 -43.63
CA GLY A 426 2.14 -16.44 -42.80
C GLY A 426 2.81 -17.57 -43.60
N PHE A 427 2.30 -17.90 -44.80
CA PHE A 427 2.93 -18.88 -45.69
C PHE A 427 4.24 -18.38 -46.29
N ALA A 428 4.26 -17.17 -46.85
CA ALA A 428 5.43 -16.63 -47.55
C ALA A 428 6.57 -16.25 -46.60
N GLU A 429 6.28 -15.44 -45.58
CA GLU A 429 7.27 -14.91 -44.65
C GLU A 429 7.56 -15.89 -43.50
N GLY A 430 6.53 -16.59 -43.02
CA GLY A 430 6.65 -17.47 -41.85
C GLY A 430 7.12 -18.89 -42.15
N LEU A 431 6.65 -19.49 -43.25
CA LEU A 431 6.99 -20.88 -43.64
C LEU A 431 7.88 -20.98 -44.88
N GLY A 432 8.14 -19.88 -45.59
CA GLY A 432 8.85 -19.88 -46.87
C GLY A 432 8.10 -20.59 -48.00
N GLN A 433 6.80 -20.84 -47.84
CA GLN A 433 5.99 -21.56 -48.82
C GLN A 433 5.34 -20.56 -49.78
N LEU A 434 5.94 -20.38 -50.94
CA LEU A 434 5.53 -19.36 -51.92
C LEU A 434 4.29 -19.79 -52.73
N GLU A 435 4.18 -21.06 -53.13
CA GLU A 435 3.03 -21.52 -53.93
C GLU A 435 1.66 -21.37 -53.22
N PRO A 436 1.49 -21.77 -51.94
CA PRO A 436 0.21 -21.60 -51.25
C PRO A 436 -0.13 -20.12 -51.04
N ALA A 437 0.89 -19.28 -50.80
CA ALA A 437 0.70 -17.84 -50.67
C ALA A 437 0.18 -17.21 -51.98
N GLN A 438 0.77 -17.56 -53.13
CA GLN A 438 0.30 -17.09 -54.45
C GLN A 438 -1.15 -17.52 -54.73
N LYS A 439 -1.50 -18.78 -54.42
CA LYS A 439 -2.88 -19.28 -54.60
C LYS A 439 -3.89 -18.48 -53.78
N LEU A 440 -3.57 -18.14 -52.53
CA LEU A 440 -4.42 -17.31 -51.68
C LEU A 440 -4.57 -15.88 -52.21
N LEU A 441 -3.50 -15.27 -52.71
CA LEU A 441 -3.53 -13.91 -53.28
C LEU A 441 -4.38 -13.87 -54.57
N GLY A 442 -4.23 -14.86 -55.44
CA GLY A 442 -5.08 -15.02 -56.62
C GLY A 442 -6.55 -15.19 -56.27
N PHE A 443 -6.87 -15.95 -55.21
CA PHE A 443 -8.23 -16.10 -54.71
C PHE A 443 -8.83 -14.77 -54.23
N ILE A 444 -8.07 -13.96 -53.48
CA ILE A 444 -8.52 -12.64 -53.01
C ILE A 444 -8.86 -11.74 -54.19
N ARG A 445 -7.99 -11.70 -55.22
CA ARG A 445 -8.20 -10.87 -56.41
C ARG A 445 -9.43 -11.28 -57.22
N ALA A 446 -9.68 -12.59 -57.36
CA ALA A 446 -10.81 -13.11 -58.11
C ALA A 446 -12.15 -12.90 -57.37
N ARG A 447 -12.18 -13.08 -56.05
CA ARG A 447 -13.42 -13.08 -55.26
C ARG A 447 -13.77 -11.73 -54.63
N TYR A 448 -12.79 -10.86 -54.40
CA TYR A 448 -12.95 -9.57 -53.73
C TYR A 448 -12.32 -8.40 -54.51
N PRO A 449 -12.76 -8.13 -55.76
CA PRO A 449 -12.16 -7.14 -56.65
C PRO A 449 -12.34 -5.67 -56.22
N GLN A 450 -13.22 -5.40 -55.25
CA GLN A 450 -13.45 -4.06 -54.69
C GLN A 450 -12.79 -3.86 -53.32
N SER A 451 -11.95 -4.80 -52.86
CA SER A 451 -11.32 -4.69 -51.55
C SER A 451 -10.25 -3.59 -51.52
N PRO A 452 -10.18 -2.75 -50.47
CA PRO A 452 -9.10 -1.76 -50.31
C PRO A 452 -7.72 -2.42 -50.13
N LEU A 453 -7.68 -3.73 -49.83
CA LEU A 453 -6.46 -4.49 -49.58
C LEU A 453 -5.74 -4.95 -50.86
N LEU A 454 -6.28 -4.67 -52.05
CA LEU A 454 -5.67 -5.09 -53.32
C LEU A 454 -4.28 -4.47 -53.55
N ALA A 455 -4.02 -3.26 -53.01
CA ALA A 455 -2.69 -2.67 -53.05
C ALA A 455 -1.66 -3.51 -52.27
N GLU A 456 -2.02 -3.97 -51.07
CA GLU A 456 -1.16 -4.82 -50.24
C GLU A 456 -0.97 -6.22 -50.85
N VAL A 457 -2.01 -6.75 -51.50
CA VAL A 457 -1.94 -8.00 -52.27
C VAL A 457 -0.89 -7.88 -53.38
N ALA A 458 -0.93 -6.81 -54.18
CA ALA A 458 0.02 -6.58 -55.27
C ALA A 458 1.46 -6.44 -54.75
N VAL A 459 1.67 -5.71 -53.65
CA VAL A 459 2.99 -5.58 -53.01
C VAL A 459 3.53 -6.94 -52.58
N LEU A 460 2.71 -7.77 -51.93
CA LEU A 460 3.12 -9.10 -51.49
C LEU A 460 3.40 -10.03 -52.68
N GLU A 461 2.62 -9.97 -53.76
CA GLU A 461 2.88 -10.73 -55.00
C GLU A 461 4.24 -10.38 -55.62
N THR A 462 4.58 -9.10 -55.75
CA THR A 462 5.90 -8.69 -56.28
C THR A 462 7.05 -9.11 -55.37
N THR A 463 6.80 -9.22 -54.08
CA THR A 463 7.80 -9.66 -53.09
C THR A 463 8.01 -11.16 -53.21
N ILE A 464 6.93 -11.94 -53.32
CA ILE A 464 6.99 -13.38 -53.53
C ILE A 464 7.67 -13.72 -54.87
N GLN A 465 7.40 -12.98 -55.95
CA GLN A 465 8.08 -13.17 -57.24
C GLN A 465 9.59 -12.94 -57.12
N ARG A 466 10.02 -11.85 -56.48
CA ARG A 466 11.45 -11.57 -56.23
C ARG A 466 12.11 -12.63 -55.35
N LEU A 467 11.38 -13.21 -54.41
CA LEU A 467 11.88 -14.30 -53.57
C LEU A 467 12.01 -15.61 -54.36
N ALA A 468 11.05 -15.91 -55.24
CA ALA A 468 11.07 -17.09 -56.11
C ALA A 468 12.18 -17.02 -57.18
N GLU A 469 12.55 -15.81 -57.64
CA GLU A 469 13.65 -15.60 -58.59
C GLU A 469 15.04 -15.74 -57.94
N ARG A 470 15.13 -15.66 -56.61
CA ARG A 470 16.39 -15.74 -55.83
C ARG A 470 16.64 -17.10 -55.20
N SER A 471 15.60 -17.95 -55.09
CA SER A 471 15.67 -19.35 -54.69
C SER A 471 15.97 -20.25 -55.88
#